data_AF-A0A2K9NP02-F1
#
_entry.id   AF-A0A2K9NP02-F1
#
_cell.length_a   1.000
_cell.length_b   1.000
_cell.length_c   1.000
_cell.angle_alpha   90.00
_cell.angle_beta   90.00
_cell.angle_gamma   90.00
#
_symmetry.space_group_name_H-M   'P 1'
#
loop_
_entity.id
_entity.type
_entity.pdbx_description
1 polymer ?
#
loop_
_entity_poly.entity_id
_entity_poly.type
_entity_poly.pdbx_seq_one_letter_code
_entity_poly.pdbx_strand_id
1 'polypeptide(L)'
;MNQSNPPKKIFRTLEDVIAEKGEDWRKTLDHARQTVPEKFLSDRNLIRLTKGAATIPQTELMVKLLYQDSKERPVGVPGIDLFFKVVDHSNYSLGAWLVAITFFNDWLTEQSRTTSFQKMLGYLQCCEESPENKDIDHKFLDLVEEMLKTHGYVG
;
A
#
# COMPACT_ATOMS: atom_id res chain seq x y z
N MET A 1 -40.42 27.22 6.99
CA MET A 1 -39.01 26.85 7.26
C MET A 1 -38.75 25.50 6.61
N ASN A 2 -38.16 25.46 5.41
CA ASN A 2 -37.82 24.21 4.74
C ASN A 2 -36.47 23.72 5.27
N GLN A 3 -36.48 22.62 6.03
CA GLN A 3 -35.28 21.92 6.42
C GLN A 3 -34.73 21.19 5.19
N SER A 4 -33.66 21.71 4.61
CA SER A 4 -32.88 21.00 3.58
C SER A 4 -32.16 19.84 4.25
N ASN A 5 -32.54 18.60 3.93
CA ASN A 5 -31.78 17.42 4.32
C ASN A 5 -30.35 17.53 3.74
N PRO A 6 -29.29 17.30 4.55
CA PRO A 6 -27.93 17.29 4.04
C PRO A 6 -27.78 16.14 3.03
N PRO A 7 -26.97 16.34 1.96
CA PRO A 7 -26.75 15.30 0.97
C PRO A 7 -26.16 14.05 1.63
N LYS A 8 -26.83 12.90 1.46
CA LYS A 8 -26.28 11.60 1.86
C LYS A 8 -24.93 11.42 1.19
N LYS A 9 -23.84 11.37 1.97
CA LYS A 9 -22.54 10.94 1.46
C LYS A 9 -22.70 9.51 0.95
N ILE A 10 -22.65 9.33 -0.37
CA ILE A 10 -22.65 8.01 -0.99
C ILE A 10 -21.29 7.39 -0.67
N PHE A 11 -21.28 6.38 0.20
CA PHE A 11 -20.08 5.61 0.48
C PHE A 11 -19.81 4.72 -0.72
N ARG A 12 -18.60 4.84 -1.26
CA ARG A 12 -18.13 3.97 -2.34
C ARG A 12 -18.02 2.53 -1.82
N THR A 13 -18.47 1.60 -2.63
CA THR A 13 -18.46 0.15 -2.39
C THR A 13 -17.39 -0.53 -3.25
N LEU A 14 -17.13 -1.83 -3.01
CA LEU A 14 -16.25 -2.62 -3.87
C LEU A 14 -16.85 -2.82 -5.26
N GLU A 15 -18.18 -2.93 -5.38
CA GLU A 15 -18.86 -3.00 -6.68
C GLU A 15 -18.62 -1.73 -7.50
N ASP A 16 -18.58 -0.55 -6.86
CA ASP A 16 -18.22 0.70 -7.54
C ASP A 16 -16.74 0.72 -8.00
N VAL A 17 -15.86 -0.03 -7.35
CA VAL A 17 -14.47 -0.18 -7.79
C VAL A 17 -14.40 -1.14 -8.99
N ILE A 18 -15.10 -2.27 -8.92
CA ILE A 18 -15.19 -3.26 -10.02
C ILE A 18 -15.80 -2.62 -11.27
N ALA A 19 -16.88 -1.85 -11.12
CA ALA A 19 -17.51 -1.14 -12.24
C ALA A 19 -16.57 -0.11 -12.89
N GLU A 20 -15.68 0.53 -12.12
CA GLU A 20 -14.69 1.48 -12.66
C GLU A 20 -13.50 0.76 -13.32
N LYS A 21 -13.01 -0.33 -12.71
CA LYS A 21 -11.74 -0.96 -13.07
C LYS A 21 -11.84 -2.17 -13.97
N GLY A 22 -13.01 -2.79 -14.07
CA GLY A 22 -13.24 -4.02 -14.84
C GLY A 22 -13.54 -5.23 -13.96
N GLU A 23 -14.27 -6.18 -14.54
CA GLU A 23 -14.76 -7.39 -13.87
C GLU A 23 -13.63 -8.34 -13.43
N ASP A 24 -12.49 -8.26 -14.10
CA ASP A 24 -11.23 -8.92 -13.77
C ASP A 24 -10.71 -8.59 -12.35
N TRP A 25 -11.11 -7.44 -11.79
CA TRP A 25 -10.81 -7.10 -10.39
C TRP A 25 -11.61 -7.89 -9.36
N ARG A 26 -12.79 -8.42 -9.72
CA ARG A 26 -13.68 -9.09 -8.76
C ARG A 26 -12.96 -10.22 -8.03
N LYS A 27 -12.28 -11.09 -8.78
CA LYS A 27 -11.55 -12.23 -8.23
C LYS A 27 -10.49 -11.80 -7.21
N THR A 28 -9.70 -10.77 -7.53
CA THR A 28 -8.64 -10.27 -6.64
C THR A 28 -9.22 -9.62 -5.38
N LEU A 29 -10.32 -8.85 -5.51
CA LEU A 29 -10.96 -8.22 -4.35
C LEU A 29 -11.65 -9.23 -3.45
N ASP A 30 -12.35 -10.23 -4.01
CA ASP A 30 -12.95 -11.31 -3.24
C ASP A 30 -11.88 -12.15 -2.53
N HIS A 31 -10.77 -12.44 -3.22
CA HIS A 31 -9.62 -13.11 -2.61
C HIS A 31 -9.04 -12.32 -1.45
N ALA A 32 -8.89 -10.99 -1.59
CA ALA A 32 -8.40 -10.12 -0.51
C ALA A 32 -9.26 -10.23 0.76
N ARG A 33 -10.59 -10.18 0.60
CA ARG A 33 -11.57 -10.26 1.70
C ARG A 33 -11.55 -11.61 2.40
N GLN A 34 -11.33 -12.69 1.66
CA GLN A 34 -11.27 -14.04 2.22
C GLN A 34 -9.92 -14.33 2.91
N THR A 35 -8.85 -13.68 2.47
CA THR A 35 -7.48 -13.96 2.92
C THR A 35 -7.11 -13.18 4.17
N VAL A 36 -7.40 -11.87 4.19
CA VAL A 36 -7.02 -10.99 5.30
C VAL A 36 -8.26 -10.73 6.16
N PRO A 37 -8.23 -11.02 7.48
CA PRO A 37 -9.37 -10.75 8.34
C PRO A 37 -9.79 -9.28 8.31
N GLU A 38 -11.09 -9.00 8.40
CA GLU A 38 -11.66 -7.64 8.28
C GLU A 38 -11.01 -6.63 9.24
N LYS A 39 -10.64 -7.06 10.45
CA LYS A 39 -9.94 -6.23 11.44
C LYS A 39 -8.55 -5.73 10.98
N PHE A 40 -7.95 -6.38 9.99
CA PHE A 40 -6.66 -6.03 9.40
C PHE A 40 -6.76 -5.44 7.99
N LEU A 41 -7.86 -5.68 7.28
CA LEU A 41 -8.15 -5.09 5.98
C LEU A 41 -9.66 -4.97 5.80
N SER A 42 -10.21 -3.83 6.21
CA SER A 42 -11.64 -3.53 5.97
C SER A 42 -11.91 -3.24 4.50
N ASP A 43 -13.16 -3.41 4.07
CA ASP A 43 -13.58 -3.05 2.71
C ASP A 43 -13.25 -1.57 2.39
N ARG A 44 -13.36 -0.67 3.36
CA ARG A 44 -12.97 0.75 3.20
C ARG A 44 -11.49 0.89 2.85
N ASN A 45 -10.63 0.17 3.56
CA ASN A 45 -9.19 0.21 3.35
C ASN A 45 -8.79 -0.51 2.05
N LEU A 46 -9.47 -1.59 1.68
CA LEU A 46 -9.29 -2.26 0.40
C LEU A 46 -9.71 -1.38 -0.78
N ILE A 47 -10.84 -0.67 -0.67
CA ILE A 47 -11.26 0.32 -1.67
C ILE A 47 -10.21 1.43 -1.76
N ARG A 48 -9.70 1.92 -0.62
CA ARG A 48 -8.66 2.95 -0.61
C ARG A 48 -7.37 2.47 -1.29
N LEU A 49 -6.95 1.25 -1.01
CA LEU A 49 -5.76 0.62 -1.59
C LEU A 49 -5.86 0.51 -3.11
N THR A 50 -7.06 0.22 -3.61
CA THR A 50 -7.29 -0.12 -5.02
C THR A 50 -7.60 1.08 -5.89
N LYS A 51 -7.78 2.27 -5.31
CA LYS A 51 -8.06 3.52 -6.05
C LYS A 51 -6.91 3.94 -6.97
N GLY A 52 -7.28 4.48 -8.13
CA GLY A 52 -6.51 5.40 -8.99
C GLY A 52 -5.27 4.86 -9.70
N ALA A 53 -4.43 4.06 -9.04
CA ALA A 53 -3.10 3.69 -9.56
C ALA A 53 -2.68 2.24 -9.27
N ALA A 54 -3.36 1.55 -8.36
CA ALA A 54 -3.04 0.14 -8.09
C ALA A 54 -3.39 -0.73 -9.31
N THR A 55 -2.47 -1.62 -9.66
CA THR A 55 -2.71 -2.76 -10.55
C THR A 55 -3.18 -3.98 -9.76
N ILE A 56 -3.68 -5.01 -10.45
CA ILE A 56 -4.02 -6.29 -9.83
C ILE A 56 -2.80 -6.91 -9.12
N PRO A 57 -1.62 -7.05 -9.75
CA PRO A 57 -0.44 -7.61 -9.09
C PRO A 57 0.01 -6.82 -7.85
N GLN A 58 -0.06 -5.48 -7.89
CA GLN A 58 0.25 -4.65 -6.72
C GLN A 58 -0.73 -4.90 -5.57
N THR A 59 -2.01 -5.06 -5.90
CA THR A 59 -3.05 -5.36 -4.89
C THR A 59 -2.81 -6.75 -4.29
N GLU A 60 -2.51 -7.75 -5.10
CA GLU A 60 -2.19 -9.11 -4.64
C GLU A 60 -0.95 -9.16 -3.77
N LEU A 61 0.11 -8.43 -4.14
CA LEU A 61 1.32 -8.29 -3.33
C LEU A 61 0.98 -7.67 -1.97
N MET A 62 0.20 -6.59 -1.95
CA MET A 62 -0.22 -5.95 -0.70
C MET A 62 -1.07 -6.88 0.17
N VAL A 63 -2.00 -7.65 -0.41
CA VAL A 63 -2.78 -8.65 0.31
C VAL A 63 -1.86 -9.70 0.95
N LYS A 64 -0.87 -10.20 0.21
CA LYS A 64 0.14 -11.15 0.72
C LYS A 64 0.93 -10.55 1.90
N LEU A 65 1.44 -9.33 1.75
CA LEU A 65 2.23 -8.65 2.78
C LEU A 65 1.39 -8.37 4.05
N LEU A 66 0.15 -7.92 3.89
CA LEU A 66 -0.77 -7.66 4.99
C LEU A 66 -1.23 -8.96 5.69
N TYR A 67 -1.42 -10.04 4.93
CA TYR A 67 -1.68 -11.35 5.51
C TYR A 67 -0.52 -11.81 6.38
N GLN A 68 0.71 -11.74 5.87
CA GLN A 68 1.92 -12.07 6.64
C GLN A 68 2.04 -11.20 7.90
N ASP A 69 1.87 -9.88 7.77
CA ASP A 69 1.87 -8.95 8.90
C ASP A 69 0.82 -9.30 9.95
N SER A 70 -0.40 -9.69 9.53
CA SER A 70 -1.47 -10.10 10.44
C SER A 70 -1.16 -11.36 11.26
N LYS A 71 -0.26 -12.22 10.75
CA LYS A 71 0.21 -13.42 11.46
C LYS A 71 1.34 -13.09 12.42
N GLU A 72 2.25 -12.21 12.02
CA GLU A 72 3.38 -11.77 12.85
C GLU A 72 2.93 -10.85 14.00
N ARG A 73 1.91 -10.02 13.75
CA ARG A 73 1.40 -9.00 14.69
C ARG A 73 -0.12 -9.11 14.84
N PRO A 74 -0.61 -10.15 15.55
CA PRO A 74 -2.05 -10.38 15.70
C PRO A 74 -2.76 -9.33 16.58
N VAL A 75 -1.98 -8.53 17.33
CA VAL A 75 -2.41 -7.49 18.27
C VAL A 75 -1.63 -6.21 17.99
N GLY A 76 -2.29 -5.05 18.06
CA GLY A 76 -1.69 -3.74 17.82
C GLY A 76 -2.32 -3.01 16.63
N VAL A 77 -1.61 -2.00 16.11
CA VAL A 77 -2.05 -1.23 14.93
C VAL A 77 -1.94 -2.12 13.69
N PRO A 78 -3.03 -2.35 12.94
CA PRO A 78 -2.99 -3.10 11.69
C PRO A 78 -1.95 -2.56 10.72
N GLY A 79 -1.21 -3.44 10.02
CA GLY A 79 -0.23 -3.04 9.01
C GLY A 79 -0.79 -2.09 7.94
N ILE A 80 -2.06 -2.24 7.56
CA ILE A 80 -2.73 -1.36 6.60
C ILE A 80 -2.89 0.08 7.12
N ASP A 81 -3.17 0.24 8.41
CA ASP A 81 -3.37 1.56 9.00
C ASP A 81 -2.02 2.26 9.19
N LEU A 82 -0.98 1.49 9.56
CA LEU A 82 0.39 1.99 9.56
C LEU A 82 0.81 2.43 8.15
N PHE A 83 0.60 1.58 7.14
CA PHE A 83 0.93 1.90 5.75
C PHE A 83 0.24 3.19 5.30
N PHE A 84 -1.08 3.31 5.49
CA PHE A 84 -1.77 4.53 5.08
C PHE A 84 -1.35 5.75 5.87
N LYS A 85 -1.02 5.61 7.16
CA LYS A 85 -0.44 6.70 7.94
C LYS A 85 0.90 7.16 7.36
N VAL A 86 1.75 6.24 6.92
CA VAL A 86 3.02 6.57 6.27
C VAL A 86 2.79 7.31 4.96
N VAL A 87 1.93 6.76 4.09
CA VAL A 87 1.59 7.39 2.80
C VAL A 87 0.95 8.77 2.98
N ASP A 88 0.07 8.95 3.97
CA ASP A 88 -0.61 10.22 4.22
C ASP A 88 0.32 11.34 4.73
N HIS A 89 1.45 10.97 5.33
CA HIS A 89 2.49 11.94 5.75
C HIS A 89 3.60 12.10 4.70
N SER A 90 3.57 11.31 3.63
CA SER A 90 4.56 11.34 2.58
C SER A 90 4.25 12.41 1.54
N ASN A 91 5.28 12.92 0.88
CA ASN A 91 5.14 13.77 -0.31
C ASN A 91 4.73 12.97 -1.56
N TYR A 92 4.75 11.63 -1.48
CA TYR A 92 4.48 10.74 -2.59
C TYR A 92 3.08 10.15 -2.55
N SER A 93 2.47 10.02 -3.74
CA SER A 93 1.15 9.41 -3.88
C SER A 93 1.15 7.92 -3.47
N LEU A 94 -0.03 7.41 -3.11
CA LEU A 94 -0.23 5.97 -2.88
C LEU A 94 0.27 5.11 -4.05
N GLY A 95 0.08 5.56 -5.30
CA GLY A 95 0.57 4.85 -6.48
C GLY A 95 2.09 4.73 -6.51
N ALA A 96 2.81 5.81 -6.17
CA ALA A 96 4.27 5.79 -6.09
C ALA A 96 4.76 4.84 -4.98
N TRP A 97 4.08 4.81 -3.84
CA TRP A 97 4.36 3.87 -2.77
C TRP A 97 4.14 2.40 -3.17
N LEU A 98 3.05 2.11 -3.89
CA LEU A 98 2.80 0.75 -4.38
C LEU A 98 3.87 0.30 -5.39
N VAL A 99 4.31 1.20 -6.27
CA VAL A 99 5.42 0.94 -7.20
C VAL A 99 6.72 0.67 -6.44
N ALA A 100 7.06 1.49 -5.44
CA ALA A 100 8.26 1.31 -4.63
C ALA A 100 8.24 0.00 -3.82
N ILE A 101 7.09 -0.37 -3.24
CA ILE A 101 6.89 -1.65 -2.54
C ILE A 101 7.09 -2.83 -3.49
N THR A 102 6.52 -2.77 -4.71
CA THR A 102 6.73 -3.80 -5.73
C THR A 102 8.20 -3.94 -6.07
N PHE A 103 8.86 -2.83 -6.42
CA PHE A 103 10.29 -2.84 -6.75
C PHE A 103 11.14 -3.41 -5.61
N PHE A 104 10.92 -2.96 -4.38
CA PHE A 104 11.67 -3.43 -3.21
C PHE A 104 11.45 -4.94 -2.97
N ASN A 105 10.21 -5.42 -3.08
CA ASN A 105 9.90 -6.85 -2.94
C ASN A 105 10.56 -7.69 -4.03
N ASP A 106 10.57 -7.21 -5.27
CA ASP A 106 11.20 -7.90 -6.40
C ASP A 106 12.72 -7.95 -6.20
N TRP A 107 13.33 -6.84 -5.78
CA TRP A 107 14.74 -6.80 -5.39
C TRP A 107 15.06 -7.79 -4.27
N LEU A 108 14.25 -7.87 -3.21
CA LEU A 108 14.43 -8.88 -2.16
C LEU A 108 14.40 -10.31 -2.72
N THR A 109 13.46 -10.57 -3.61
CA THR A 109 13.28 -11.89 -4.25
C THR A 109 14.51 -12.25 -5.08
N GLU A 110 15.03 -11.33 -5.89
CA GLU A 110 16.25 -11.48 -6.67
C GLU A 110 17.48 -11.75 -5.79
N GLN A 111 17.55 -11.08 -4.63
CA GLN A 111 18.62 -11.29 -3.65
C GLN A 111 18.39 -12.54 -2.76
N SER A 112 17.32 -13.31 -2.98
CA SER A 112 16.92 -14.44 -2.13
C SER A 112 16.78 -14.06 -0.64
N ARG A 113 16.24 -12.86 -0.39
CA ARG A 113 16.01 -12.28 0.93
C ARG A 113 14.52 -12.13 1.21
N THR A 114 14.18 -12.00 2.47
CA THR A 114 12.82 -11.68 2.93
C THR A 114 12.89 -10.61 4.02
N THR A 115 11.77 -9.94 4.25
CA THR A 115 11.66 -9.02 5.38
C THR A 115 10.22 -8.84 5.82
N SER A 116 10.01 -8.37 7.05
CA SER A 116 8.67 -8.07 7.53
C SER A 116 8.15 -6.78 6.91
N PHE A 117 6.83 -6.68 6.75
CA PHE A 117 6.21 -5.53 6.13
C PHE A 117 6.57 -4.21 6.83
N GLN A 118 6.64 -4.22 8.17
CA GLN A 118 7.05 -3.05 8.94
C GLN A 118 8.49 -2.59 8.64
N LYS A 119 9.45 -3.50 8.49
CA LYS A 119 10.84 -3.14 8.17
C LYS A 119 10.97 -2.60 6.75
N MET A 120 10.22 -3.17 5.80
CA MET A 120 10.12 -2.65 4.44
C MET A 120 9.61 -1.20 4.44
N LEU A 121 8.50 -0.93 5.15
CA LEU A 121 7.97 0.44 5.28
C LEU A 121 9.01 1.38 5.89
N GLY A 122 9.70 0.95 6.96
CA GLY A 122 10.75 1.76 7.58
C GLY A 122 11.88 2.11 6.62
N TYR A 123 12.35 1.17 5.80
CA TYR A 123 13.37 1.44 4.80
C TYR A 123 12.90 2.45 3.74
N LEU A 124 11.68 2.26 3.22
CA LEU A 124 11.10 3.16 2.23
C LEU A 124 10.90 4.58 2.78
N GLN A 125 10.52 4.72 4.05
CA GLN A 125 10.48 6.02 4.73
C GLN A 125 11.87 6.66 4.83
N CYS A 126 12.90 5.89 5.16
CA CYS A 126 14.26 6.41 5.17
C CYS A 126 14.74 6.88 3.79
N CYS A 127 14.27 6.25 2.70
CA CYS A 127 14.56 6.71 1.35
C CYS A 127 13.92 8.08 1.07
N GLU A 128 12.67 8.27 1.50
CA GLU A 128 11.96 9.56 1.37
C GLU A 128 12.64 10.67 2.19
N GLU A 129 13.12 10.36 3.39
CA GLU A 129 13.73 11.33 4.30
C GLU A 129 15.18 11.68 3.96
N SER A 130 15.78 11.02 2.95
CA SER A 130 17.17 11.25 2.56
C SER A 130 17.41 12.73 2.20
N PRO A 131 18.54 13.35 2.63
CA PRO A 131 18.88 14.72 2.27
C PRO A 131 18.87 14.99 0.77
N GLU A 132 19.21 14.00 -0.06
CA GLU A 132 19.20 14.11 -1.53
C GLU A 132 17.80 14.47 -2.07
N ASN A 133 16.74 14.13 -1.34
CA ASN A 133 15.36 14.40 -1.72
C ASN A 133 14.85 15.79 -1.31
N LYS A 134 15.63 16.58 -0.56
CA LYS A 134 15.17 17.88 -0.05
C LYS A 134 15.27 19.01 -1.07
N ASP A 135 16.13 18.86 -2.08
CA ASP A 135 16.51 19.95 -2.98
C ASP A 135 16.01 19.75 -4.42
N ILE A 136 15.56 18.54 -4.80
CA ILE A 136 15.12 18.18 -6.16
C ILE A 136 13.91 17.24 -6.08
N ASP A 137 12.89 17.47 -6.92
CA ASP A 137 11.72 16.59 -7.05
C ASP A 137 12.10 15.28 -7.72
N HIS A 138 12.57 14.31 -6.93
CA HIS A 138 12.90 12.97 -7.39
C HIS A 138 11.66 12.07 -7.34
N LYS A 139 11.49 11.21 -8.36
CA LYS A 139 10.47 10.16 -8.29
C LYS A 139 10.85 9.18 -7.17
N PHE A 140 9.86 8.80 -6.36
CA PHE A 140 10.12 7.93 -5.21
C PHE A 140 10.84 6.62 -5.56
N LEU A 141 10.46 6.01 -6.69
CA LEU A 141 11.10 4.78 -7.17
C LEU A 141 12.60 4.96 -7.41
N ASP A 142 13.00 6.09 -8.01
CA ASP A 142 14.39 6.35 -8.37
C ASP A 142 15.27 6.43 -7.10
N LEU A 143 14.75 7.07 -6.04
CA LEU A 143 15.42 7.12 -4.73
C LEU A 143 15.58 5.73 -4.11
N VAL A 144 14.53 4.92 -4.13
CA VAL A 144 14.56 3.57 -3.57
C VAL A 144 15.55 2.68 -4.35
N GLU A 145 15.57 2.80 -5.67
CA GLU A 145 16.51 2.10 -6.53
C GLU A 145 17.96 2.51 -6.26
N GLU A 146 18.23 3.81 -6.13
CA GLU A 146 19.55 4.32 -5.79
C GLU A 146 20.01 3.85 -4.40
N MET A 147 19.15 3.96 -3.39
CA MET A 147 19.45 3.51 -2.02
C MET A 147 19.75 2.01 -1.96
N LEU A 148 18.97 1.18 -2.67
CA LEU A 148 19.21 -0.25 -2.73
C LEU A 148 20.49 -0.60 -3.50
N LYS A 149 20.81 0.13 -4.57
CA LYS A 149 22.07 -0.08 -5.31
C LYS A 149 23.29 0.32 -4.50
N THR A 150 23.22 1.45 -3.80
CA THR A 150 24.38 2.03 -3.10
C THR A 150 24.61 1.38 -1.74
N HIS A 151 23.54 1.14 -0.98
CA HIS A 151 23.62 0.67 0.41
C HIS A 151 23.05 -0.73 0.61
N GLY A 152 22.26 -1.24 -0.34
CA GLY A 152 21.54 -2.49 -0.18
C GLY A 152 20.51 -2.43 0.94
N TYR A 153 20.19 -3.61 1.47
CA TYR A 153 19.27 -3.78 2.59
C TYR A 153 19.78 -4.87 3.53
N VAL A 154 19.99 -4.52 4.79
CA VAL A 154 20.38 -5.42 5.88
C VAL A 154 19.26 -5.40 6.91
N GLY A 155 18.19 -6.14 6.63
CA GLY A 155 17.01 -6.26 7.48
C GLY A 155 17.05 -7.44 8.43
#